data_AF-A0AAD3RNW6-F1
#
_entry.id   AF-A0AAD3RNW6-F1
#
_cell.length_a   1.000
_cell.length_b   1.000
_cell.length_c   1.000
_cell.angle_alpha   90.00
_cell.angle_beta   90.00
_cell.angle_gamma   90.00
#
_symmetry.space_group_name_H-M   'P 1'
#
loop_
_entity.id
_entity.type
_entity.pdbx_description
1 polymer ?
#
loop_
_entity_poly.entity_id
_entity_poly.type
_entity_poly.pdbx_seq_one_letter_code
_entity_poly.pdbx_strand_id
1 'polypeptide(L)'
;MIAAGELQSFVPFGREHCRNHPNAFNLQLRELQPASELWSSDGAAGLVGSLQEVSLQERERECWQLKKGCVGVREEDVEFEEELYAAGNVVVWSQGSRTQASSVYKAFTVDSPVQQALWCNFAVPQNKKDEEEVEQTVCIVQSSCVNVHTVTGKDFISPLPFQ
;
A
#
# COMPACT_ATOMS: atom_id res chain seq x y z
N MET A 1 7.65 14.41 38.92
CA MET A 1 7.10 13.08 38.57
C MET A 1 6.09 13.32 37.46
N ILE A 2 6.18 12.61 36.34
CA ILE A 2 5.21 12.72 35.22
C ILE A 2 4.33 11.48 35.26
N ALA A 3 3.01 11.66 35.19
CA ALA A 3 2.04 10.58 35.07
C ALA A 3 1.53 10.54 33.63
N ALA A 4 1.45 9.34 33.05
CA ALA A 4 0.79 9.14 31.76
C ALA A 4 -0.73 9.35 31.92
N GLY A 5 -1.38 9.72 30.81
CA GLY A 5 -2.85 9.82 30.75
C GLY A 5 -3.54 8.46 30.68
N GLU A 6 -4.74 8.44 30.13
CA GLU A 6 -5.53 7.23 29.92
C GLU A 6 -4.84 6.26 28.94
N LEU A 7 -4.72 4.99 29.33
CA LEU A 7 -4.17 3.93 28.49
C LEU A 7 -5.26 3.34 27.60
N GLN A 8 -4.98 3.17 26.31
CA GLN A 8 -5.86 2.52 25.37
C GLN A 8 -5.10 1.43 24.60
N SER A 9 -5.76 0.29 24.36
CA SER A 9 -5.22 -0.75 23.49
C SER A 9 -5.29 -0.27 22.04
N PHE A 10 -4.16 -0.32 21.33
CA PHE A 10 -4.10 0.06 19.92
C PHE A 10 -4.09 -1.18 19.03
N VAL A 11 -5.00 -1.21 18.05
CA VAL A 11 -5.02 -2.18 16.95
C VAL A 11 -5.13 -1.39 15.65
N PRO A 12 -4.24 -1.60 14.66
CA PRO A 12 -4.31 -0.88 13.41
C PRO A 12 -5.66 -1.10 12.73
N PHE A 13 -6.30 -0.02 12.31
CA PHE A 13 -7.64 -0.09 11.72
C PHE A 13 -7.63 -0.89 10.40
N GLY A 14 -6.58 -0.71 9.59
CA GLY A 14 -6.39 -1.44 8.35
C GLY A 14 -6.36 -2.97 8.50
N ARG A 15 -5.97 -3.50 9.67
CA ARG A 15 -5.93 -4.95 9.91
C ARG A 15 -7.31 -5.58 9.79
N GLU A 16 -8.31 -5.02 10.47
CA GLU A 16 -9.68 -5.56 10.41
C GLU A 16 -10.30 -5.30 9.03
N HIS A 17 -9.98 -4.16 8.41
CA HIS A 17 -10.42 -3.86 7.05
C HIS A 17 -9.92 -4.90 6.03
N CYS A 18 -8.65 -5.29 6.11
CA CYS A 18 -8.06 -6.27 5.20
C CYS A 18 -8.69 -7.65 5.28
N ARG A 19 -9.27 -8.05 6.43
CA ARG A 19 -9.92 -9.37 6.58
C ARG A 19 -11.14 -9.55 5.69
N ASN A 20 -11.82 -8.45 5.37
CA ASN A 20 -13.00 -8.42 4.51
C ASN A 20 -12.70 -7.78 3.13
N HIS A 21 -11.44 -7.44 2.88
CA HIS A 21 -11.03 -6.79 1.65
C HIS A 21 -11.04 -7.82 0.50
N PRO A 22 -11.49 -7.45 -0.72
CA PRO A 22 -11.58 -8.40 -1.85
C PRO A 22 -10.28 -9.14 -2.15
N ASN A 23 -9.13 -8.48 -1.94
CA ASN A 23 -7.75 -8.98 -2.07
C ASN A 23 -7.40 -9.66 -3.41
N ALA A 24 -8.36 -9.73 -4.34
CA ALA A 24 -8.26 -10.42 -5.60
C ALA A 24 -7.94 -9.41 -6.70
N PHE A 25 -6.70 -9.45 -7.18
CA PHE A 25 -6.27 -8.72 -8.37
C PHE A 25 -6.00 -9.72 -9.50
N ASN A 26 -7.07 -10.18 -10.16
CA ASN A 26 -6.97 -11.13 -11.28
C ASN A 26 -7.12 -10.39 -12.61
N LEU A 27 -6.02 -9.87 -13.16
CA LEU A 27 -6.01 -9.30 -14.51
C LEU A 27 -6.03 -10.39 -15.60
N GLN A 28 -5.44 -11.56 -15.32
CA GLN A 28 -5.38 -12.68 -16.25
C GLN A 28 -6.45 -13.73 -15.91
N LEU A 29 -7.70 -13.43 -16.23
CA LEU A 29 -8.83 -14.35 -16.01
C LEU A 29 -8.81 -15.57 -16.95
N ARG A 30 -8.01 -15.53 -18.03
CA ARG A 30 -7.94 -16.58 -19.02
C ARG A 30 -6.71 -17.45 -18.78
N GLU A 31 -6.95 -18.66 -18.29
CA GLU A 31 -5.93 -19.69 -18.25
C GLU A 31 -5.59 -20.14 -19.68
N LEU A 32 -4.32 -20.05 -20.03
CA LEU A 32 -3.80 -20.56 -21.29
C LEU A 32 -3.50 -22.05 -21.15
N GLN A 33 -3.82 -22.81 -22.19
CA GLN A 33 -3.33 -24.19 -22.28
C GLN A 33 -1.79 -24.18 -22.32
N PRO A 34 -1.12 -25.17 -21.71
CA PRO A 34 0.33 -25.28 -21.75
C PRO A 34 0.87 -25.19 -23.18
N ALA A 35 1.99 -24.48 -23.36
CA ALA A 35 2.61 -24.34 -24.66
C ALA A 35 3.02 -25.72 -25.22
N SER A 36 2.81 -25.92 -26.53
CA SER A 36 3.18 -27.15 -27.22
C SER A 36 4.70 -27.37 -27.21
N GLU A 37 5.12 -28.64 -27.15
CA GLU A 37 6.53 -29.06 -27.11
C GLU A 37 7.36 -28.58 -28.31
N LEU A 38 6.70 -28.17 -29.40
CA LEU A 38 7.33 -27.57 -30.59
C LEU A 38 8.09 -26.26 -30.31
N TRP A 39 7.82 -25.59 -29.18
CA TRP A 39 8.48 -24.34 -28.76
C TRP A 39 9.29 -24.49 -27.46
N SER A 40 9.50 -25.72 -26.98
CA SER A 40 10.31 -26.02 -25.79
C SER A 40 11.81 -25.84 -26.11
N SER A 41 12.25 -24.60 -26.29
CA SER A 41 13.66 -24.22 -26.36
C SER A 41 14.28 -24.15 -24.96
N ASP A 42 14.18 -25.23 -24.20
CA ASP A 42 15.18 -25.70 -23.23
C ASP A 42 14.64 -26.98 -22.59
N GLY A 43 15.44 -28.05 -22.62
CA GLY A 43 15.06 -29.43 -22.34
C GLY A 43 14.75 -29.77 -20.87
N ALA A 44 14.06 -28.90 -20.14
CA ALA A 44 13.75 -29.07 -18.71
C ALA A 44 12.25 -29.23 -18.40
N ALA A 45 11.38 -29.32 -19.41
CA ALA A 45 9.92 -29.31 -19.24
C ALA A 45 9.30 -30.55 -18.55
N GLY A 46 10.09 -31.59 -18.25
CA GLY A 46 9.57 -32.88 -17.77
C GLY A 46 9.58 -33.11 -16.25
N LEU A 47 10.13 -32.20 -15.43
CA LEU A 47 10.33 -32.44 -13.99
C LEU A 47 9.60 -31.46 -13.06
N VAL A 48 8.92 -30.45 -13.61
CA VAL A 48 8.18 -29.42 -12.84
C VAL A 48 6.75 -29.90 -12.54
N GLY A 49 6.63 -31.10 -11.96
CA GLY A 49 5.32 -31.67 -11.60
C GLY A 49 5.28 -32.37 -10.25
N SER A 50 6.44 -32.53 -9.58
CA SER A 50 6.54 -33.38 -8.38
C SER A 50 7.15 -32.68 -7.16
N LEU A 51 7.45 -31.38 -7.23
CA LEU A 51 7.82 -30.63 -6.03
C LEU A 51 6.54 -30.21 -5.32
N GLN A 52 6.14 -31.00 -4.34
CA GLN A 52 5.12 -30.60 -3.38
C GLN A 52 5.71 -29.45 -2.57
N GLU A 53 5.30 -28.23 -2.94
CA GLU A 53 5.76 -26.99 -2.31
C GLU A 53 5.38 -27.03 -0.82
N VAL A 54 6.38 -27.20 0.04
CA VAL A 54 6.24 -26.93 1.47
C VAL A 54 6.27 -25.42 1.63
N SER A 55 5.10 -24.78 1.62
CA SER A 55 5.02 -23.39 2.03
C SER A 55 5.31 -23.32 3.53
N LEU A 56 6.50 -22.86 3.88
CA LEU A 56 6.69 -22.26 5.21
C LEU A 56 5.70 -21.11 5.25
N GLN A 57 4.69 -21.21 6.10
CA GLN A 57 3.72 -20.14 6.31
C GLN A 57 4.46 -18.99 7.00
N GLU A 58 5.23 -18.24 6.21
CA GLU A 58 5.87 -17.00 6.64
C GLU A 58 4.70 -16.08 7.00
N ARG A 59 4.64 -15.68 8.27
CA ARG A 59 3.59 -14.80 8.76
C ARG A 59 3.56 -13.58 7.84
N GLU A 60 2.42 -13.32 7.20
CA GLU A 60 2.26 -12.17 6.31
C GLU A 60 2.75 -10.93 7.04
N ARG A 61 3.79 -10.30 6.48
CA ARG A 61 4.37 -9.10 7.08
C ARG A 61 3.35 -7.98 6.91
N GLU A 62 2.80 -7.52 8.03
CA GLU A 62 2.01 -6.31 8.12
C GLU A 62 2.87 -5.17 8.68
N CYS A 63 2.64 -3.93 8.23
CA CYS A 63 3.25 -2.74 8.79
C CYS A 63 2.26 -1.57 8.78
N TRP A 64 2.47 -0.59 9.65
CA TRP A 64 1.66 0.61 9.69
C TRP A 64 2.46 1.82 10.15
N GLN A 65 2.02 3.00 9.72
CA GLN A 65 2.55 4.29 10.16
C GLN A 65 1.39 5.20 10.54
N LEU A 66 1.59 6.00 11.59
CA LEU A 66 0.64 7.02 12.03
C LEU A 66 1.25 8.40 11.77
N LYS A 67 0.43 9.34 11.31
CA LYS A 67 0.79 10.77 11.27
C LYS A 67 -0.38 11.61 11.72
N LYS A 68 -0.09 12.82 12.20
CA LYS A 68 -1.12 13.81 12.48
C LYS A 68 -1.80 14.21 11.17
N GLY A 69 -3.13 14.18 11.16
CA GLY A 69 -3.94 14.67 10.04
C GLY A 69 -3.71 16.16 9.82
N CYS A 70 -3.69 16.59 8.57
CA CYS A 70 -3.50 18.00 8.22
C CYS A 70 -4.77 18.53 7.56
N VAL A 71 -5.57 19.31 8.30
CA VAL A 71 -6.65 20.11 7.68
C VAL A 71 -6.02 21.37 7.11
N GLY A 72 -6.12 21.58 5.80
CA GLY A 72 -5.67 22.81 5.18
C GLY A 72 -6.47 24.01 5.68
N VAL A 73 -5.77 25.01 6.27
CA VAL A 73 -6.08 26.44 6.53
C VAL A 73 -7.46 26.85 7.08
N ARG A 74 -8.52 26.04 7.05
CA ARG A 74 -9.85 26.43 7.54
C ARG A 74 -10.53 25.27 8.24
N GLU A 75 -10.96 25.59 9.46
CA GLU A 75 -11.91 24.90 10.33
C GLU A 75 -11.33 23.90 11.34
N GLU A 76 -11.26 24.43 12.58
CA GLU A 76 -11.21 23.81 13.91
C GLU A 76 -10.12 22.77 14.19
N ASP A 77 -9.50 22.91 15.38
CA ASP A 77 -8.47 22.05 15.98
C ASP A 77 -8.98 20.61 16.24
N VAL A 78 -9.56 19.95 15.24
CA VAL A 78 -9.90 18.53 15.30
C VAL A 78 -8.60 17.77 15.09
N GLU A 79 -7.95 17.43 16.20
CA GLU A 79 -6.83 16.51 16.17
C GLU A 79 -7.33 15.12 15.76
N PHE A 80 -7.10 14.79 14.49
CA PHE A 80 -7.26 13.43 13.99
C PHE A 80 -5.90 12.87 13.56
N GLU A 81 -5.83 11.55 13.53
CA GLU A 81 -4.67 10.79 13.09
C GLU A 81 -5.00 10.09 11.78
N GLU A 82 -4.02 10.06 10.89
CA GLU A 82 -4.05 9.26 9.69
C GLU A 82 -3.18 8.02 9.89
N GLU A 83 -3.67 6.87 9.45
CA GLU A 83 -2.97 5.60 9.47
C GLU A 83 -2.77 5.13 8.03
N LEU A 84 -1.54 4.71 7.70
CA LEU A 84 -1.23 3.98 6.50
C LEU A 84 -0.82 2.56 6.88
N TYR A 85 -1.70 1.60 6.67
CA TYR A 85 -1.50 0.18 6.96
C TYR A 85 -1.21 -0.58 5.67
N ALA A 86 -0.27 -1.51 5.67
CA ALA A 86 0.02 -2.39 4.55
C ALA A 86 0.12 -3.85 5.00
N ALA A 87 -0.48 -4.76 4.24
CA ALA A 87 -0.38 -6.20 4.44
C ALA A 87 -0.59 -6.93 3.10
N GLY A 88 0.33 -7.85 2.77
CA GLY A 88 0.31 -8.56 1.50
C GLY A 88 0.33 -7.59 0.32
N ASN A 89 -0.72 -7.61 -0.49
CA ASN A 89 -0.87 -6.77 -1.69
C ASN A 89 -1.75 -5.53 -1.45
N VAL A 90 -2.18 -5.29 -0.22
CA VAL A 90 -3.17 -4.27 0.12
C VAL A 90 -2.55 -3.19 0.99
N VAL A 91 -2.86 -1.93 0.67
CA VAL A 91 -2.56 -0.77 1.50
C VAL A 91 -3.86 -0.07 1.86
N VAL A 92 -4.08 0.23 3.12
CA VAL A 92 -5.27 0.92 3.63
C VAL A 92 -4.82 2.22 4.27
N TRP A 93 -5.29 3.33 3.71
CA TRP A 93 -5.20 4.66 4.31
C TRP A 93 -6.51 4.94 5.04
N SER A 94 -6.43 5.11 6.35
CA SER A 94 -7.58 5.44 7.21
C SER A 94 -7.33 6.70 8.01
N GLN A 95 -8.40 7.31 8.49
CA GLN A 95 -8.38 8.49 9.35
C GLN A 95 -9.32 8.27 10.54
N GLY A 96 -8.93 8.74 11.72
CA GLY A 96 -9.73 8.62 12.92
C GLY A 96 -9.28 9.58 14.01
N SER A 97 -10.09 9.76 15.04
CA SER A 97 -9.70 10.58 16.20
C SER A 97 -10.10 9.88 17.49
N ARG A 98 -9.73 10.45 18.63
CA ARG A 98 -10.19 9.93 19.93
C ARG A 98 -11.71 10.07 20.12
N THR A 99 -12.34 11.01 19.42
CA THR A 99 -13.76 11.34 19.58
C THR A 99 -14.64 10.81 18.45
N GLN A 100 -14.05 10.42 17.32
CA GLN A 100 -14.76 9.94 16.13
C GLN A 100 -14.23 8.57 15.72
N ALA A 101 -15.14 7.69 15.27
CA ALA A 101 -14.77 6.38 14.77
C ALA A 101 -13.85 6.50 13.55
N SER A 102 -12.84 5.63 13.47
CA SER A 102 -11.96 5.55 12.31
C SER A 102 -12.72 5.11 11.06
N SER A 103 -12.36 5.66 9.92
CA SER A 103 -12.91 5.31 8.60
C SER A 103 -11.80 5.15 7.56
N VAL A 104 -12.03 4.30 6.56
CA VAL A 104 -11.13 4.20 5.41
C VAL A 104 -11.27 5.47 4.58
N TYR A 105 -10.13 6.14 4.33
CA TYR A 105 -10.04 7.21 3.35
C TYR A 105 -9.85 6.62 1.94
N LYS A 106 -8.87 5.73 1.77
CA LYS A 106 -8.60 5.04 0.49
C LYS A 106 -7.96 3.67 0.74
N ALA A 107 -8.34 2.68 -0.07
CA ALA A 107 -7.69 1.37 -0.10
C ALA A 107 -7.06 1.14 -1.48
N PHE A 108 -5.88 0.53 -1.49
CA PHE A 108 -5.11 0.24 -2.68
C PHE A 108 -4.85 -1.26 -2.74
N THR A 109 -4.94 -1.83 -3.94
CA THR A 109 -4.55 -3.22 -4.19
C THR A 109 -3.61 -3.22 -5.37
N VAL A 110 -2.45 -3.83 -5.18
CA VAL A 110 -1.43 -3.98 -6.21
C VAL A 110 -1.26 -5.45 -6.59
N ASP A 111 -0.54 -5.72 -7.68
CA ASP A 111 -0.42 -7.06 -8.27
C ASP A 111 0.66 -7.95 -7.62
N SER A 112 1.51 -7.39 -6.77
CA SER A 112 2.56 -8.11 -6.05
C SER A 112 2.73 -7.58 -4.62
N PRO A 113 3.34 -8.36 -3.71
CA PRO A 113 3.47 -7.98 -2.31
C PRO A 113 4.12 -6.62 -2.11
N VAL A 114 3.49 -5.81 -1.26
CA VAL A 114 3.97 -4.48 -0.88
C VAL A 114 5.22 -4.64 -0.03
N GLN A 115 6.33 -4.06 -0.50
CA GLN A 115 7.57 -4.02 0.26
C GLN A 115 7.54 -2.86 1.27
N GLN A 116 7.06 -1.70 0.83
CA GLN A 116 6.92 -0.50 1.67
C GLN A 116 5.74 0.36 1.18
N ALA A 117 5.04 1.00 2.12
CA ALA A 117 4.06 2.03 1.83
C ALA A 117 4.41 3.27 2.67
N LEU A 118 4.47 4.44 2.03
CA LEU A 118 4.85 5.68 2.70
C LEU A 118 4.15 6.90 2.09
N TRP A 119 4.01 7.95 2.90
CA TRP A 119 3.63 9.26 2.40
C TRP A 119 4.86 9.97 1.81
N CYS A 120 4.71 10.50 0.61
CA CYS A 120 5.73 11.28 -0.09
C CYS A 120 5.19 12.63 -0.52
N ASN A 121 6.09 13.60 -0.56
CA ASN A 121 5.83 14.95 -1.02
C ASN A 121 6.76 15.23 -2.19
N PHE A 122 6.21 15.52 -3.36
CA PHE A 122 7.00 15.85 -4.55
C PHE A 122 6.85 17.33 -4.89
N ALA A 123 7.96 18.01 -5.12
CA ALA A 123 7.94 19.40 -5.57
C ALA A 123 7.41 19.49 -7.00
N VAL A 124 6.45 20.38 -7.24
CA VAL A 124 5.91 20.65 -8.57
C VAL A 124 6.64 21.88 -9.14
N PRO A 125 7.38 21.74 -10.25
CA PRO A 125 8.11 22.87 -10.81
C PRO A 125 7.14 23.94 -11.34
N GLN A 126 7.08 25.08 -10.63
CA GLN A 126 6.32 26.26 -11.00
C GLN A 126 7.17 27.24 -11.82
N ASN A 127 6.63 27.74 -12.93
CA ASN A 127 7.36 28.67 -13.81
C ASN A 127 7.43 30.12 -13.28
N LYS A 128 6.70 30.49 -12.21
CA LYS A 128 6.69 31.85 -11.64
C LYS A 128 6.43 31.87 -10.11
N LYS A 129 7.43 32.33 -9.35
CA LYS A 129 7.47 32.90 -7.99
C LYS A 129 6.27 32.72 -7.04
N ASP A 130 6.47 31.95 -5.96
CA ASP A 130 6.76 32.41 -4.57
C ASP A 130 6.29 31.41 -3.49
N GLU A 131 5.70 30.28 -3.86
CA GLU A 131 5.44 29.15 -2.96
C GLU A 131 5.86 27.83 -3.65
N GLU A 132 6.66 27.01 -2.96
CA GLU A 132 6.94 25.64 -3.40
C GLU A 132 5.63 24.84 -3.31
N GLU A 133 4.93 24.70 -4.44
CA GLU A 133 3.79 23.81 -4.52
C GLU A 133 4.27 22.37 -4.43
N VAL A 134 3.75 21.65 -3.44
CA VAL A 134 4.09 20.26 -3.17
C VAL A 134 2.87 19.40 -3.46
N GLU A 135 3.04 18.36 -4.28
CA GLU A 135 2.03 17.33 -4.47
C GLU A 135 2.19 16.29 -3.35
N GLN A 136 1.16 16.17 -2.51
CA GLN A 136 1.08 15.13 -1.47
C GLN A 136 0.66 13.80 -2.08
N THR A 137 1.36 12.74 -1.72
CA THR A 137 1.19 11.43 -2.33
C THR A 137 1.33 10.29 -1.33
N VAL A 138 0.77 9.14 -1.71
CA VAL A 138 1.06 7.83 -1.12
C VAL A 138 1.86 7.03 -2.15
N CYS A 139 3.04 6.58 -1.77
CA CYS A 139 3.90 5.71 -2.57
C CYS A 139 3.81 4.28 -2.05
N ILE A 140 3.58 3.34 -2.97
CA ILE A 140 3.51 1.90 -2.71
C ILE A 140 4.63 1.24 -3.51
N VAL A 141 5.65 0.78 -2.80
CA VAL A 141 6.84 0.15 -3.35
C VAL A 141 6.60 -1.34 -3.47
N GLN A 142 6.73 -1.85 -4.69
CA GLN A 142 6.74 -3.27 -5.04
C GLN A 142 8.15 -3.67 -5.49
N SER A 143 8.37 -4.97 -5.75
CA SER A 143 9.68 -5.45 -6.18
C SER A 143 10.14 -4.90 -7.53
N SER A 144 9.21 -4.55 -8.43
CA SER A 144 9.52 -4.13 -9.80
C SER A 144 9.24 -2.64 -10.07
N CYS A 145 8.42 -1.99 -9.25
CA CYS A 145 7.97 -0.63 -9.48
C CYS A 145 7.52 0.07 -8.19
N VAL A 146 7.30 1.38 -8.31
CA VAL A 146 6.64 2.20 -7.30
C VAL A 146 5.37 2.78 -7.90
N ASN A 147 4.23 2.54 -7.25
CA ASN A 147 2.97 3.22 -7.56
C ASN A 147 2.88 4.48 -6.72
N VAL A 148 2.62 5.62 -7.35
CA VAL A 148 2.51 6.92 -6.70
C VAL A 148 1.09 7.43 -6.93
N HIS A 149 0.35 7.61 -5.83
CA HIS A 149 -1.02 8.08 -5.84
C HIS A 149 -1.10 9.46 -5.20
N THR A 150 -1.50 10.47 -5.96
CA THR A 150 -1.68 11.82 -5.41
C THR A 150 -3.02 11.95 -4.69
N VAL A 151 -3.11 12.88 -3.74
CA VAL A 151 -4.37 13.24 -3.09
C VAL A 151 -5.37 13.87 -4.07
N THR A 152 -4.88 14.46 -5.16
CA THR A 152 -5.68 15.01 -6.26
C THR A 152 -6.23 13.94 -7.22
N GLY A 153 -5.86 12.66 -7.02
CA GLY A 153 -6.38 11.53 -7.78
C GLY A 153 -5.59 11.18 -9.05
N LYS A 154 -4.36 11.68 -9.20
CA LYS A 154 -3.45 11.26 -10.26
C LYS A 154 -2.65 10.05 -9.81
N ASP A 155 -2.48 9.09 -10.70
CA ASP A 155 -1.76 7.85 -10.45
C ASP A 155 -0.57 7.72 -11.42
N PHE A 156 0.60 7.39 -10.88
CA PHE A 156 1.83 7.17 -11.65
C PHE A 156 2.44 5.82 -11.29
N ILE A 157 3.05 5.16 -12.28
CA ILE A 157 3.79 3.91 -12.07
C ILE A 157 5.21 4.14 -12.56
N SER A 158 6.19 3.96 -11.66
CA SER A 158 7.60 4.13 -11.96
C SER A 158 8.32 2.78 -11.85
N PRO A 159 8.82 2.19 -12.94
CA PRO A 159 9.60 0.96 -12.88
C PRO A 159 10.96 1.21 -12.23
N LEU A 160 11.40 0.28 -11.37
CA LEU A 160 12.70 0.35 -10.71
C LEU A 160 13.75 -0.39 -11.56
N PRO A 161 14.86 0.26 -11.93
CA PRO A 161 15.90 -0.37 -12.75
C PRO A 161 16.84 -1.29 -11.96
N PHE A 162 16.64 -1.41 -10.65
CA PHE A 162 17.43 -2.22 -9.72
C PHE A 162 16.57 -2.66 -8.53
N GLN A 163 17.08 -3.64 -7.78
CA GLN A 163 16.50 -4.16 -6.54
C GLN A 163 17.24 -3.61 -5.32
#